data_AF-A0A1G9VVS3-F1
#
_entry.id   AF-A0A1G9VVS3-F1
#
_cell.length_a   1.000
_cell.length_b   1.000
_cell.length_c   1.000
_cell.angle_alpha   90.00
_cell.angle_beta   90.00
_cell.angle_gamma   90.00
#
_symmetry.space_group_name_H-M   'P 1'
#
loop_
_entity.id
_entity.type
_entity.pdbx_description
1 polymer ?
#
loop_
_entity_poly.entity_id
_entity_poly.type
_entity_poly.pdbx_seq_one_letter_code
_entity_poly.pdbx_strand_id
1 'polypeptide(L)'
;MSITLPTNIPSGDRRTIRVVGIEPAPVVYVDRDGDEWHPTDETTPDGEPVLACPAPQNPDDQGEGRSHPWTLRAVQAWFGPLTTRSAVSS
;
A
#
# COMPACT_ATOMS: atom_id res chain seq x y z
N MET A 1 -23.42 26.04 54.47
CA MET A 1 -23.39 24.58 54.29
C MET A 1 -22.50 24.30 53.09
N SER A 2 -21.28 23.81 53.34
CA SER A 2 -20.23 23.65 52.34
C SER A 2 -20.25 22.22 51.82
N ILE A 3 -20.37 22.04 50.51
CA ILE A 3 -20.43 20.73 49.87
C ILE A 3 -19.02 20.41 49.36
N THR A 4 -18.36 19.45 50.01
CA THR A 4 -17.04 18.93 49.62
C THR A 4 -17.21 18.00 48.43
N LEU A 5 -16.68 18.38 47.26
CA LEU A 5 -16.61 17.54 46.06
C LEU A 5 -15.53 16.47 46.24
N PRO A 6 -15.82 15.17 46.05
CA PRO A 6 -14.76 14.16 45.99
C PRO A 6 -14.00 14.25 44.66
N THR A 7 -12.74 14.67 44.76
CA THR A 7 -11.72 14.58 43.70
C THR A 7 -11.40 13.11 43.42
N ASN A 8 -12.07 12.51 42.44
CA ASN A 8 -11.54 11.30 41.77
C ASN A 8 -12.20 11.09 40.41
N ILE A 9 -11.95 12.01 39.48
CA ILE A 9 -12.04 11.71 38.05
C ILE A 9 -10.65 11.17 37.66
N PRO A 10 -10.48 9.88 37.37
CA PRO A 10 -9.26 9.45 36.68
C PRO A 10 -9.27 10.07 35.28
N SER A 11 -8.58 11.21 35.15
CA SER A 11 -8.13 11.77 33.87
C SER A 11 -7.21 10.75 33.22
N GLY A 12 -7.77 9.83 32.45
CA GLY A 12 -6.94 8.78 31.88
C GLY A 12 -7.68 7.60 31.26
N ASP A 13 -8.80 7.82 30.57
CA ASP A 13 -9.28 6.85 29.60
C ASP A 13 -9.41 7.53 28.24
N ARG A 14 -8.26 8.01 27.72
CA ARG A 14 -8.07 8.03 26.27
C ARG A 14 -8.10 6.58 25.85
N ARG A 15 -9.31 6.05 25.64
CA ARG A 15 -9.54 4.86 24.81
C ARG A 15 -8.90 5.20 23.49
N THR A 16 -7.65 4.80 23.37
CA THR A 16 -6.93 4.84 22.12
C THR A 16 -7.65 3.77 21.34
N ILE A 17 -8.65 4.19 20.55
CA ILE A 17 -9.16 3.33 19.49
C ILE A 17 -7.88 3.02 18.72
N ARG A 18 -7.33 1.81 18.91
CA ARG A 18 -6.42 1.25 17.94
C ARG A 18 -7.28 1.19 16.70
N VAL A 19 -7.18 2.22 15.88
CA VAL A 19 -7.39 2.07 14.45
C VAL A 19 -6.34 1.03 14.12
N VAL A 20 -6.76 -0.24 14.16
CA VAL A 20 -6.07 -1.29 13.43
C VAL A 20 -6.02 -0.67 12.06
N GLY A 21 -4.84 -0.22 11.64
CA GLY A 21 -4.65 0.27 10.29
C GLY A 21 -5.26 -0.82 9.44
N ILE A 22 -6.35 -0.50 8.76
CA ILE A 22 -6.85 -1.36 7.70
C ILE A 22 -5.74 -1.22 6.68
N GLU A 23 -4.70 -2.05 6.82
CA GLU A 23 -3.65 -2.14 5.83
C GLU A 23 -4.42 -2.43 4.54
N PRO A 24 -4.37 -1.52 3.54
CA PRO A 24 -5.08 -1.77 2.31
C PRO A 24 -4.62 -3.14 1.83
N ALA A 25 -5.58 -4.05 1.64
CA ALA A 25 -5.26 -5.40 1.19
C ALA A 25 -4.29 -5.32 0.01
N PRO A 26 -3.26 -6.18 -0.06
CA PRO A 26 -2.23 -6.06 -1.08
C PRO A 26 -2.90 -5.99 -2.45
N VAL A 27 -2.74 -4.84 -3.11
CA VAL A 27 -3.32 -4.60 -4.43
C VAL A 27 -2.37 -5.18 -5.45
N VAL A 28 -2.78 -6.23 -6.16
CA VAL A 28 -2.00 -6.77 -7.28
C VAL A 28 -2.53 -6.16 -8.56
N TYR A 29 -1.65 -5.69 -9.43
CA TYR A 29 -2.01 -5.19 -10.76
C TYR A 29 -1.59 -6.22 -11.81
N VAL A 30 -2.49 -6.59 -12.69
CA VAL A 30 -2.22 -7.57 -13.76
C VAL A 30 -2.28 -6.86 -15.09
N ASP A 31 -1.24 -6.98 -15.91
CA ASP A 31 -1.26 -6.42 -17.26
C ASP A 31 -1.97 -7.33 -18.26
N ARG A 32 -1.95 -6.93 -19.53
CA ARG A 32 -2.62 -7.66 -20.62
C ARG A 32 -1.93 -8.99 -20.95
N ASP A 33 -0.64 -9.10 -20.67
CA ASP A 33 0.20 -10.26 -20.98
C ASP A 33 0.13 -11.30 -19.83
N GLY A 34 -0.43 -10.86 -18.70
CA GLY A 34 -0.76 -11.68 -17.53
C GLY A 34 0.27 -11.56 -16.42
N ASP A 35 1.22 -10.64 -16.55
CA ASP A 35 2.26 -10.41 -15.55
C ASP A 35 1.68 -9.66 -14.35
N GLU A 36 2.08 -10.13 -13.16
CA GLU A 36 1.62 -9.58 -11.89
C GLU A 36 2.61 -8.55 -11.36
N TRP A 37 2.08 -7.37 -11.06
CA TRP A 37 2.79 -6.22 -10.56
C TRP A 37 2.37 -5.97 -9.12
N HIS A 38 3.36 -6.03 -8.22
CA HIS A 38 3.16 -5.91 -6.78
C HIS A 38 3.73 -4.58 -6.27
N PRO A 39 3.01 -3.84 -5.44
CA PRO A 39 3.58 -2.72 -4.71
C PRO A 39 4.76 -3.18 -3.87
N THR A 40 5.85 -2.42 -3.96
CA THR A 40 7.01 -2.58 -3.08
C THR A 40 6.91 -1.60 -1.91
N ASP A 41 7.85 -1.69 -0.97
CA ASP A 41 7.99 -0.72 0.12
C ASP A 41 8.63 0.61 -0.34
N GLU A 42 8.98 0.73 -1.63
CA GLU A 42 9.62 1.93 -2.19
C GLU A 42 8.61 2.88 -2.83
N THR A 43 8.88 4.17 -2.68
CA THR A 43 8.16 5.26 -3.36
C THR A 43 9.14 6.15 -4.11
N THR A 44 8.69 6.74 -5.20
CA THR A 44 9.45 7.78 -5.91
C THR A 44 9.52 9.06 -5.07
N PRO A 45 10.44 10.00 -5.39
CA PRO A 45 10.48 11.31 -4.73
C PRO A 45 9.16 12.10 -4.78
N ASP A 46 8.32 11.82 -5.78
CA ASP A 46 6.99 12.42 -5.96
C ASP A 46 5.87 11.69 -5.18
N GLY A 47 6.22 10.61 -4.46
CA GLY A 47 5.30 9.82 -3.65
C GLY A 47 4.52 8.75 -4.42
N GLU A 48 4.91 8.41 -5.66
CA GLU A 48 4.29 7.30 -6.39
C GLU A 48 4.85 5.95 -5.88
N PRO A 49 4.00 4.95 -5.63
CA PRO A 49 4.47 3.61 -5.24
C PRO A 49 5.21 2.95 -6.40
N VAL A 50 6.35 2.35 -6.09
CA VAL A 50 7.10 1.52 -7.03
C VAL A 50 6.50 0.12 -7.03
N LEU A 51 6.25 -0.40 -8.22
CA LEU A 51 5.78 -1.76 -8.49
C LEU A 51 6.96 -2.64 -8.90
N ALA A 52 6.86 -3.93 -8.58
CA ALA A 52 7.78 -4.95 -9.03
C ALA A 52 7.01 -6.07 -9.72
N CYS A 53 7.58 -6.59 -10.81
CA CYS A 53 7.14 -7.84 -11.42
C CYS A 53 8.10 -8.97 -10.98
N PRO A 54 7.71 -9.84 -10.04
CA PRO A 54 8.60 -10.88 -9.52
C PRO A 54 8.80 -12.05 -10.48
N ALA A 55 7.85 -12.28 -11.39
CA ALA A 55 7.88 -13.38 -12.34
C ALA A 55 7.40 -12.92 -13.73
N PRO A 56 8.11 -11.97 -14.37
CA PRO A 56 7.72 -11.47 -15.68
C PRO A 56 7.91 -12.54 -16.75
N GLN A 57 7.08 -12.52 -17.79
CA GLN A 57 7.27 -13.36 -18.97
C GLN A 57 8.56 -13.02 -19.72
N ASN A 58 8.95 -11.75 -19.71
CA ASN A 58 10.21 -11.28 -20.26
C ASN A 58 11.10 -10.72 -19.14
N PRO A 59 12.33 -11.24 -18.95
CA PRO A 59 13.19 -10.84 -17.82
C PRO A 59 13.55 -9.35 -17.81
N ASP A 60 13.52 -8.66 -18.96
CA ASP A 60 13.77 -7.21 -19.04
C ASP A 60 12.65 -6.39 -18.37
N ASP A 61 11.45 -6.95 -18.21
CA ASP A 61 10.29 -6.28 -17.62
C ASP A 61 10.34 -6.24 -16.09
N GLN A 62 11.25 -7.01 -15.46
CA GLN A 62 11.53 -6.89 -14.02
C GLN A 62 11.98 -5.48 -13.62
N GLY A 63 12.54 -4.73 -14.58
CA GLY A 63 12.97 -3.35 -14.41
C GLY A 63 14.38 -3.21 -13.83
N GLU A 64 15.02 -2.06 -14.09
CA GLU A 64 16.39 -1.76 -13.66
C GLU A 64 16.46 -1.13 -12.25
N GLY A 65 15.65 -1.63 -11.31
CA GLY A 65 15.61 -1.13 -9.94
C GLY A 65 15.40 0.39 -9.85
N ARG A 66 16.00 1.04 -8.84
CA ARG A 66 15.80 2.48 -8.53
C ARG A 66 16.15 3.47 -9.65
N SER A 67 16.90 3.03 -10.65
CA SER A 67 17.29 3.89 -11.79
C SER A 67 16.11 4.15 -12.73
N HIS A 68 15.20 3.19 -12.86
CA HIS A 68 14.00 3.26 -13.69
C HIS A 68 12.82 2.60 -12.95
N PRO A 69 12.24 3.28 -11.94
CA PRO A 69 11.20 2.69 -11.13
C PRO A 69 9.92 2.49 -11.93
N TRP A 70 9.39 1.27 -11.90
CA TRP A 70 8.09 0.95 -12.44
C TRP A 70 6.98 1.50 -11.55
N THR A 71 6.56 2.74 -11.75
CA THR A 71 5.36 3.27 -11.07
C THR A 71 4.09 2.76 -11.73
N LEU A 72 2.95 2.81 -11.03
CA LEU A 72 1.65 2.42 -11.62
C LEU A 72 1.40 3.11 -12.98
N ARG A 73 1.74 4.40 -13.06
CA ARG A 73 1.62 5.18 -14.29
C ARG A 73 2.57 4.69 -15.38
N ALA A 74 3.83 4.39 -15.03
CA ALA A 74 4.82 3.89 -15.98
C ALA A 74 4.42 2.51 -16.54
N VAL A 75 3.99 1.61 -15.66
CA VAL A 75 3.51 0.28 -16.05
C VAL A 75 2.28 0.39 -16.96
N GLN A 76 1.30 1.25 -16.62
CA GLN A 76 0.13 1.47 -17.48
C GLN A 76 0.49 2.05 -18.85
N ALA A 77 1.49 2.93 -18.92
CA ALA A 77 1.93 3.52 -20.17
C ALA A 77 2.64 2.51 -21.08
N TRP A 78 3.36 1.55 -20.51
CA TRP A 78 4.16 0.57 -21.26
C TRP A 78 3.39 -0.71 -21.59
N PHE A 79 2.72 -1.30 -20.60
CA PHE A 79 2.04 -2.60 -20.71
C PHE A 79 0.53 -2.45 -20.97
N GLY A 80 0.00 -1.23 -20.89
CA GLY A 80 -1.41 -0.92 -21.13
C GLY A 80 -2.26 -0.93 -19.86
N PRO A 81 -3.60 -0.89 -19.99
CA PRO A 81 -4.48 -0.80 -18.83
C PRO A 81 -4.33 -2.03 -17.93
N LEU A 82 -4.11 -1.79 -16.64
CA LEU A 82 -3.95 -2.85 -15.64
C LEU A 82 -5.28 -3.23 -15.00
N THR A 83 -5.45 -4.51 -14.74
CA THR A 83 -6.57 -5.04 -13.95
C THR A 83 -6.15 -5.15 -12.49
N THR A 84 -6.91 -4.53 -11.60
CA THR A 84 -6.69 -4.64 -10.17
C THR A 84 -7.28 -5.93 -9.62
N ARG A 85 -6.48 -6.72 -8.90
CA ARG A 85 -6.93 -7.86 -8.10
C ARG A 85 -6.66 -7.58 -6.63
N SER A 86 -7.69 -7.73 -5.80
CA SER A 86 -7.50 -7.77 -4.35
C SER A 86 -6.84 -9.11 -4.00
N ALA A 87 -5.70 -9.08 -3.30
CA ALA A 87 -5.21 -10.28 -2.64
C ALA A 87 -6.22 -10.67 -1.57
N VAL A 88 -7.11 -11.61 -1.87
CA VAL A 88 -8.05 -12.16 -0.90
C VAL A 88 -7.23 -13.02 0.06
N SER A 89 -6.85 -12.47 1.21
CA SER A 89 -6.36 -13.27 2.33
C SER A 89 -7.48 -14.24 2.74
N SER A 90 -7.31 -15.52 2.40
CA SER A 90 -8.18 -16.62 2.85
C SER A 90 -7.74 -17.12 4.22
#